data_AF-A0A3A8L631-F1
#
_entry.id   AF-A0A3A8L631-F1
#
_cell.length_a   1.000
_cell.length_b   1.000
_cell.length_c   1.000
_cell.angle_alpha   90.00
_cell.angle_beta   90.00
_cell.angle_gamma   90.00
#
_symmetry.space_group_name_H-M   'P 1'
#
loop_
_entity.id
_entity.type
_entity.pdbx_description
1 polymer ?
#
loop_
_entity_poly.entity_id
_entity_poly.type
_entity_poly.pdbx_seq_one_letter_code
_entity_poly.pdbx_strand_id
1 'polypeptide(L)'
;MATKEKPQTAAQKALGDFAPKLVELTDDVLFGDVWERPQLSKRDRSLITCAALVATGKTEQMGFHFPRAIENGVTQGELVELITHLAFYVGWPNAMSAIGRAKELLGKASP
;
A
#
# COMPACT_ATOMS: atom_id res chain seq x y z
N MET A 1 12.36 -0.91 -34.95
CA MET A 1 11.19 -1.35 -34.17
C MET A 1 10.80 -0.21 -33.26
N ALA A 2 9.60 0.35 -33.40
CA ALA A 2 9.15 1.41 -32.51
C ALA A 2 9.01 0.84 -31.10
N THR A 3 9.83 1.31 -30.16
CA THR A 3 9.64 1.08 -28.73
C THR A 3 8.27 1.66 -28.38
N LYS A 4 7.26 0.81 -28.17
CA LYS A 4 6.02 1.25 -27.53
C LYS A 4 6.40 1.72 -26.14
N GLU A 5 6.44 3.03 -25.93
CA GLU A 5 6.58 3.61 -24.60
C GLU A 5 5.48 3.03 -23.72
N LYS A 6 5.88 2.32 -22.66
CA LYS A 6 4.94 1.92 -21.63
C LYS A 6 4.37 3.21 -21.03
N PRO A 7 3.05 3.27 -20.77
CA PRO A 7 2.46 4.44 -20.14
C PRO A 7 3.14 4.70 -18.79
N GLN A 8 3.45 5.97 -18.52
CA GLN A 8 4.20 6.33 -17.33
C GLN A 8 3.44 5.96 -16.05
N THR A 9 4.11 5.28 -15.13
CA THR A 9 3.55 4.92 -13.82
C THR A 9 3.36 6.17 -12.96
N ALA A 10 2.57 6.06 -11.88
CA ALA A 10 2.40 7.17 -10.94
C ALA A 10 3.74 7.63 -10.35
N ALA A 11 4.68 6.70 -10.11
CA ALA A 11 6.02 6.99 -9.63
C ALA A 11 6.84 7.76 -10.68
N GLN A 12 6.77 7.35 -11.96
CA GLN A 12 7.43 8.06 -13.06
C GLN A 12 6.96 9.51 -13.19
N LYS A 13 5.64 9.75 -13.11
CA LYS A 13 5.10 11.11 -13.19
C LYS A 13 5.50 11.98 -12.00
N ALA A 14 5.60 11.40 -10.81
CA ALA A 14 5.89 12.16 -9.59
C ALA A 14 7.38 12.44 -9.39
N LEU A 15 8.25 11.48 -9.73
CA LEU A 15 9.66 11.48 -9.32
C LEU A 15 10.63 11.06 -10.43
N GLY A 16 10.17 10.79 -11.65
CA GLY A 16 11.02 10.27 -12.73
C GLY A 16 12.20 11.19 -13.08
N ASP A 17 11.95 12.50 -13.15
CA ASP A 17 12.98 13.48 -13.49
C ASP A 17 13.95 13.77 -12.33
N PHE A 18 13.50 13.55 -11.08
CA PHE A 18 14.26 13.87 -9.87
C PHE A 18 15.05 12.68 -9.33
N ALA A 19 14.45 11.49 -9.32
CA ALA A 19 15.00 10.26 -8.76
C ALA A 19 14.79 9.06 -9.70
N PRO A 20 15.34 9.10 -10.94
CA PRO A 20 15.03 8.12 -11.99
C PRO A 20 15.33 6.68 -11.57
N LYS A 21 16.43 6.44 -10.85
CA LYS A 21 16.79 5.08 -10.42
C LYS A 21 15.84 4.53 -9.36
N LEU A 22 15.33 5.36 -8.47
CA LEU A 22 14.37 4.92 -7.46
C LEU A 22 13.05 4.51 -8.12
N VAL A 23 12.61 5.27 -9.11
CA VAL A 23 11.42 4.95 -9.91
C VAL A 23 11.62 3.66 -10.70
N GLU A 24 12.77 3.49 -11.36
CA GLU A 24 13.10 2.24 -12.07
C GLU A 24 13.02 1.01 -11.14
N LEU A 25 13.62 1.08 -9.94
CA LEU A 25 13.57 -0.01 -8.97
C LEU A 25 12.14 -0.25 -8.44
N THR A 26 11.33 0.81 -8.32
CA THR A 26 9.93 0.71 -7.91
C THR A 26 9.11 -0.04 -8.96
N ASP A 27 9.31 0.29 -10.23
CA ASP A 27 8.56 -0.32 -11.33
C ASP A 27 9.02 -1.75 -11.61
N ASP A 28 10.33 -1.97 -11.76
CA ASP A 28 10.87 -3.24 -12.25
C ASP A 28 11.08 -4.28 -11.13
N VAL A 29 11.65 -3.86 -10.00
CA VAL A 29 12.00 -4.80 -8.91
C VAL A 29 10.84 -4.97 -7.94
N LEU A 30 10.30 -3.87 -7.42
CA LEU A 30 9.23 -3.95 -6.43
C LEU A 30 7.94 -4.47 -7.08
N PHE A 31 7.33 -3.70 -7.98
CA PHE A 31 6.04 -4.09 -8.56
C PHE A 31 6.15 -5.07 -9.74
N GLY A 32 7.27 -5.06 -10.47
CA GLY A 32 7.49 -5.94 -11.62
C GLY A 32 7.96 -7.36 -11.28
N ASP A 33 8.58 -7.57 -10.11
CA ASP A 33 9.03 -8.89 -9.64
C ASP A 33 8.41 -9.23 -8.28
N VAL A 34 8.83 -8.56 -7.19
CA VAL A 34 8.52 -9.00 -5.82
C VAL A 34 7.01 -9.14 -5.56
N TRP A 35 6.19 -8.22 -6.09
CA TRP A 35 4.73 -8.28 -5.95
C TRP A 35 4.04 -9.33 -6.83
N GLU A 36 4.71 -9.84 -7.87
CA GLU A 36 4.18 -10.82 -8.82
C GLU A 36 4.62 -12.26 -8.51
N ARG A 37 5.54 -12.46 -7.56
CA ARG A 37 6.01 -13.79 -7.14
C ARG A 37 4.86 -14.68 -6.63
N PRO A 38 4.66 -15.89 -7.18
CA PRO A 38 3.42 -16.67 -7.05
C PRO A 38 3.23 -17.37 -5.69
N GLN A 39 4.27 -17.43 -4.86
CA GLN A 39 4.23 -18.16 -3.59
C GLN A 39 3.36 -17.47 -2.52
N LEU A 40 3.02 -16.20 -2.73
CA LEU A 40 2.15 -15.44 -1.85
C LEU A 40 1.23 -14.56 -2.70
N SER A 41 -0.07 -14.66 -2.44
CA SER A 41 -1.09 -13.95 -3.20
C SER A 41 -0.94 -12.43 -3.05
N LYS A 42 -1.41 -11.66 -4.04
CA LYS A 42 -1.44 -10.19 -3.95
C LYS A 42 -2.28 -9.70 -2.76
N ARG A 43 -3.32 -10.46 -2.41
CA ARG A 43 -4.14 -10.22 -1.21
C ARG A 43 -3.30 -10.25 0.05
N ASP A 44 -2.57 -11.34 0.27
CA ASP A 44 -1.80 -11.54 1.50
C ASP A 44 -0.55 -10.64 1.54
N ARG A 45 0.05 -10.36 0.38
CA ARG A 45 1.10 -9.33 0.25
C ARG A 45 0.60 -7.95 0.67
N SER A 46 -0.59 -7.56 0.23
CA SER A 46 -1.20 -6.31 0.66
C SER A 46 -1.45 -6.29 2.16
N LEU A 47 -1.97 -7.40 2.72
CA LEU A 47 -2.24 -7.50 4.16
C LEU A 47 -0.95 -7.33 4.99
N ILE A 48 0.13 -8.02 4.61
CA ILE A 48 1.45 -7.91 5.26
C ILE A 48 2.03 -6.50 5.10
N THR A 49 1.91 -5.90 3.90
CA THR A 49 2.38 -4.54 3.67
C THR A 49 1.63 -3.55 4.56
N CYS A 50 0.30 -3.67 4.67
CA CYS A 50 -0.49 -2.83 5.57
C CYS A 50 -0.04 -3.02 7.03
N ALA A 51 0.18 -4.25 7.48
CA ALA A 51 0.69 -4.52 8.82
C ALA A 51 2.04 -3.84 9.08
N ALA A 52 2.97 -3.91 8.13
CA ALA A 52 4.28 -3.28 8.25
C ALA A 52 4.19 -1.74 8.31
N LEU A 53 3.31 -1.14 7.52
CA LEU A 53 3.10 0.32 7.54
C LEU A 53 2.48 0.79 8.86
N VAL A 54 1.52 0.03 9.41
CA VAL A 54 0.93 0.30 10.73
C VAL A 54 2.00 0.16 11.81
N ALA A 55 2.77 -0.93 11.80
CA ALA A 55 3.81 -1.21 12.78
C ALA A 55 4.90 -0.12 12.83
N THR A 56 5.22 0.49 11.69
CA THR A 56 6.28 1.48 11.56
C THR A 56 5.77 2.93 11.52
N GLY A 57 4.46 3.14 11.71
CA GLY A 57 3.84 4.47 11.74
C GLY A 57 3.94 5.24 10.41
N LYS A 58 4.07 4.56 9.27
CA LYS A 58 4.27 5.17 7.93
C LYS A 58 2.94 5.53 7.28
N THR A 59 2.24 6.48 7.87
CA THR A 59 0.88 6.87 7.50
C THR A 59 0.78 7.46 6.08
N GLU A 60 1.84 8.09 5.59
CA GLU A 60 1.89 8.69 4.25
C GLU A 60 1.76 7.63 3.15
N GLN A 61 2.21 6.41 3.41
CA GLN A 61 2.15 5.31 2.44
C GLN A 61 0.81 4.55 2.48
N MET A 62 0.03 4.70 3.56
CA MET A 62 -1.27 4.03 3.72
C MET A 62 -2.29 4.50 2.68
N GLY A 63 -2.16 5.74 2.19
CA GLY A 63 -3.00 6.30 1.11
C GLY A 63 -3.01 5.47 -0.16
N PHE A 64 -1.89 4.83 -0.48
CA PHE A 64 -1.78 3.93 -1.63
C PHE A 64 -2.10 2.48 -1.25
N HIS A 65 -1.54 2.00 -0.14
CA HIS A 65 -1.60 0.57 0.18
C HIS A 65 -2.93 0.10 0.78
N PHE A 66 -3.69 0.96 1.47
CA PHE A 66 -4.99 0.55 2.01
C PHE A 66 -6.03 0.32 0.90
N PRO A 67 -6.26 1.25 -0.05
CA PRO A 67 -7.15 0.99 -1.18
C PRO A 67 -6.68 -0.21 -2.03
N ARG A 68 -5.37 -0.31 -2.28
CA ARG A 68 -4.81 -1.44 -3.04
C ARG A 68 -4.98 -2.79 -2.32
N ALA A 69 -5.03 -2.81 -0.99
CA ALA A 69 -5.38 -4.02 -0.25
C ALA A 69 -6.83 -4.45 -0.54
N ILE A 70 -7.76 -3.51 -0.59
CA ILE A 70 -9.16 -3.77 -0.93
C ILE A 70 -9.29 -4.27 -2.37
N GLU A 71 -8.63 -3.62 -3.32
CA GLU A 71 -8.58 -4.05 -4.73
C GLU A 71 -8.03 -5.47 -4.89
N ASN A 72 -7.04 -5.83 -4.06
CA ASN A 72 -6.45 -7.18 -4.05
C ASN A 72 -7.28 -8.20 -3.24
N GLY A 73 -8.43 -7.83 -2.68
CA GLY A 73 -9.37 -8.75 -2.03
C GLY A 73 -9.29 -8.84 -0.50
N VAL A 74 -8.59 -7.92 0.17
CA VAL A 74 -8.74 -7.73 1.63
C VAL A 74 -10.06 -7.00 1.87
N THR A 75 -10.88 -7.47 2.80
CA THR A 75 -12.12 -6.75 3.14
C THR A 75 -11.83 -5.55 4.04
N GLN A 76 -12.70 -4.53 4.03
CA GLN A 76 -12.58 -3.42 4.97
C GLN A 76 -12.61 -3.90 6.43
N GLY A 77 -13.42 -4.92 6.74
CA GLY A 77 -13.46 -5.54 8.07
C GLY A 77 -12.12 -6.15 8.47
N GLU A 78 -11.47 -6.90 7.58
CA GLU A 78 -10.15 -7.49 7.85
C GLU A 78 -9.05 -6.43 8.03
N LEU A 79 -9.09 -5.32 7.27
CA LEU A 79 -8.14 -4.23 7.46
C LEU A 79 -8.34 -3.54 8.81
N VAL A 80 -9.60 -3.30 9.22
CA VAL A 80 -9.92 -2.75 10.54
C VAL A 80 -9.46 -3.70 11.65
N GLU A 81 -9.74 -5.00 11.53
CA GLU A 81 -9.30 -6.00 12.52
C GLU A 81 -7.77 -6.13 12.58
N LEU A 82 -7.06 -6.06 11.45
CA LEU A 82 -5.60 -6.00 11.42
C LEU A 82 -5.07 -4.82 12.25
N ILE A 83 -5.64 -3.62 12.06
CA ILE A 83 -5.21 -2.42 12.78
C ILE A 83 -5.51 -2.55 14.28
N THR A 84 -6.72 -3.02 14.63
CA THR A 84 -7.13 -3.29 16.01
C THR A 84 -6.22 -4.31 16.68
N HIS A 85 -5.89 -5.40 15.99
CA HIS A 85 -5.00 -6.43 16.52
C HIS A 85 -3.59 -5.88 16.75
N LEU A 86 -3.07 -5.08 15.81
CA LEU A 86 -1.74 -4.49 15.94
C LEU A 86 -1.64 -3.46 17.06
N ALA A 87 -2.74 -2.84 17.51
CA ALA A 87 -2.71 -1.92 18.66
C ALA A 87 -2.03 -2.54 19.90
N PHE A 88 -2.15 -3.86 20.07
CA PHE A 88 -1.54 -4.62 21.16
C PHE A 88 -0.06 -4.93 20.96
N TYR A 89 0.44 -4.95 19.73
CA TYR A 89 1.83 -5.33 19.41
C TYR A 89 2.73 -4.13 19.12
N VAL A 90 2.15 -3.06 18.55
CA VAL A 90 2.91 -1.91 18.02
C VAL A 90 2.48 -0.58 18.65
N GLY A 91 1.60 -0.65 19.65
CA GLY A 91 1.15 0.47 20.47
C GLY A 91 -0.09 1.18 19.93
N TRP A 92 -0.88 1.71 20.86
CA TRP A 92 -2.13 2.42 20.59
C TRP A 92 -1.97 3.63 19.63
N PRO A 93 -0.91 4.46 19.73
CA PRO A 93 -0.74 5.61 18.83
C PRO A 93 -0.67 5.21 17.34
N ASN A 94 0.08 4.16 17.02
CA ASN A 94 0.20 3.65 15.65
C ASN A 94 -1.16 3.17 15.11
N ALA A 95 -1.91 2.42 15.92
CA ALA A 95 -3.23 1.94 15.54
C ALA A 95 -4.23 3.10 15.37
N MET A 96 -4.22 4.10 16.25
CA MET A 96 -5.11 5.26 16.15
C MET A 96 -4.84 6.11 14.91
N SER A 97 -3.57 6.36 14.58
CA SER A 97 -3.21 7.05 13.34
C SER A 97 -3.62 6.25 12.11
N ALA A 98 -3.39 4.93 12.10
CA ALA A 98 -3.76 4.06 11.00
C ALA A 98 -5.29 3.97 10.79
N ILE A 99 -6.08 3.80 11.85
CA ILE A 99 -7.54 3.69 11.73
C ILE A 99 -8.16 5.02 11.31
N GLY A 100 -7.60 6.15 11.76
CA GLY A 100 -7.99 7.48 11.28
C GLY A 100 -7.79 7.60 9.77
N ARG A 101 -6.62 7.16 9.28
CA ARG A 101 -6.31 7.15 7.84
C ARG A 101 -7.21 6.19 7.05
N ALA A 102 -7.48 5.00 7.58
CA ALA A 102 -8.41 4.04 6.97
C ALA A 102 -9.83 4.61 6.88
N LYS A 103 -10.31 5.31 7.92
CA LYS A 103 -11.61 5.98 7.90
C LYS A 103 -11.69 7.07 6.83
N GLU A 104 -10.65 7.87 6.67
CA GLU A 104 -10.60 8.92 5.63
C GLU A 104 -10.66 8.33 4.21
N LEU A 105 -9.94 7.23 3.97
CA LEU A 105 -9.81 6.62 2.65
C LEU A 105 -11.00 5.73 2.26
N LEU A 106 -11.56 5.00 3.24
CA LEU A 106 -12.52 3.91 3.00
C LEU A 106 -13.88 4.16 3.67
N GLY A 107 -13.99 5.16 4.53
CA GLY A 107 -15.27 5.57 5.07
C GLY A 107 -16.17 6.04 3.93
N LYS A 108 -17.43 5.61 3.94
CA LYS A 108 -18.43 6.22 3.06
C LYS A 108 -18.47 7.70 3.38
N ALA A 109 -18.54 8.56 2.35
CA ALA A 109 -18.95 9.94 2.55
C ALA A 109 -20.29 9.90 3.29
N SER A 110 -20.37 10.58 4.44
CA SER A 110 -21.67 10.85 5.04
C SER A 110 -22.53 11.56 3.99
N PRO A 111 -23.81 11.18 3.82
CA PRO A 111 -24.71 11.95 2.97
C PRO A 111 -24.81 13.41 3.42
#